data_AF-A0A0W1ANF2-F1
#
_entry.id   AF-A0A0W1ANF2-F1
#
_cell.length_a   1.000
_cell.length_b   1.000
_cell.length_c   1.000
_cell.angle_alpha   90.00
_cell.angle_beta   90.00
_cell.angle_gamma   90.00
#
_symmetry.space_group_name_H-M   'P 1'
#
loop_
_entity.id
_entity.type
_entity.pdbx_description
1 polymer ?
#
loop_
_entity_poly.entity_id
_entity_poly.type
_entity_poly.pdbx_seq_one_letter_code
_entity_poly.pdbx_strand_id
1 'polypeptide(L)'
;MNKYLAPTLAIFLGPWSINAYSMTCPDPATTSLQWGVPPEPWAVNPFSPNQPQGEEGTKFVRANILVAGYGQGVMCTYRISVGEYSIWWLVRTKIPSNTDNTWIRTSGGYVCAEGLNECHFYVASKPS
;
A
#
# COMPACT_ATOMS: atom_id res chain seq x y z
N MET A 1 -1.32 -40.16 -52.03
CA MET A 1 -1.11 -38.70 -52.18
C MET A 1 -2.42 -37.97 -51.88
N ASN A 2 -2.54 -37.37 -50.69
CA ASN A 2 -3.22 -36.09 -50.35
C ASN A 2 -3.33 -36.05 -48.81
N LYS A 3 -2.31 -35.56 -48.09
CA LYS A 3 -2.02 -34.15 -47.76
C LYS A 3 -3.10 -33.50 -46.87
N TYR A 4 -2.86 -33.62 -45.56
CA TYR A 4 -3.06 -32.66 -44.47
C TYR A 4 -4.19 -31.63 -44.55
N LEU A 5 -5.07 -31.60 -43.53
CA LEU A 5 -5.79 -30.43 -42.96
C LEU A 5 -6.77 -30.99 -41.89
N ALA A 6 -6.84 -30.60 -40.62
CA ALA A 6 -6.09 -29.71 -39.75
C ALA A 6 -6.45 -30.11 -38.28
N PRO A 7 -5.54 -29.94 -37.30
CA PRO A 7 -5.78 -30.36 -35.92
C PRO A 7 -6.59 -29.34 -35.12
N THR A 8 -7.44 -29.87 -34.23
CA THR A 8 -8.05 -29.28 -33.02
C THR A 8 -7.56 -27.88 -32.59
N LEU A 9 -8.39 -26.86 -32.77
CA LEU A 9 -8.20 -25.55 -32.14
C LEU A 9 -8.98 -25.50 -30.81
N ALA A 10 -8.44 -26.15 -29.78
CA ALA A 10 -8.91 -25.95 -28.41
C ALA A 10 -8.35 -24.61 -27.91
N ILE A 11 -9.19 -23.58 -27.92
CA ILE A 11 -8.85 -22.26 -27.35
C ILE A 11 -8.79 -22.43 -25.82
N PHE A 12 -7.58 -22.59 -25.28
CA PHE A 12 -7.32 -22.47 -23.85
C PHE A 12 -7.43 -20.98 -23.46
N LEU A 13 -8.63 -20.53 -23.08
CA LEU A 13 -8.81 -19.29 -22.32
C LEU A 13 -8.38 -19.55 -20.87
N GLY A 14 -7.06 -19.57 -20.62
CA GLY A 14 -6.54 -19.51 -19.26
C GLY A 14 -6.78 -18.11 -18.69
N PRO A 15 -7.46 -17.95 -17.54
CA PRO A 15 -7.59 -16.63 -16.93
C PRO A 15 -6.21 -16.14 -16.49
N TRP A 16 -5.67 -15.13 -17.16
CA TRP A 16 -4.56 -14.33 -16.66
C TRP A 16 -5.08 -13.45 -15.52
N SER A 17 -5.14 -14.01 -14.32
CA SER A 17 -5.41 -13.25 -13.10
C SER A 17 -4.18 -12.40 -12.77
N ILE A 18 -4.24 -11.11 -13.09
CA ILE A 18 -3.34 -10.10 -12.55
C ILE A 18 -3.58 -10.02 -11.03
N ASN A 19 -2.65 -10.56 -10.24
CA ASN A 19 -2.71 -10.54 -8.78
C ASN A 19 -2.31 -9.15 -8.27
N ALA A 20 -3.27 -8.23 -8.11
CA ALA A 20 -3.08 -7.05 -7.28
C ALA A 20 -3.28 -7.44 -5.82
N TYR A 21 -2.23 -7.39 -5.01
CA TYR A 21 -2.33 -7.68 -3.58
C TYR A 21 -2.78 -6.43 -2.82
N SER A 22 -3.86 -6.56 -2.04
CA SER A 22 -4.32 -5.52 -1.12
C SER A 22 -3.41 -5.52 0.11
N MET A 23 -2.97 -4.34 0.53
CA MET A 23 -2.10 -4.15 1.68
C MET A 23 -2.68 -3.08 2.61
N THR A 24 -2.28 -3.13 3.87
CA THR A 24 -2.55 -2.12 4.90
C THR A 24 -1.24 -1.61 5.48
N CYS A 25 -1.32 -0.53 6.26
CA CYS A 25 -0.17 -0.06 7.03
C CYS A 25 0.25 -1.13 8.05
N PRO A 26 1.56 -1.26 8.36
CA PRO A 26 2.02 -2.18 9.40
C PRO A 26 1.34 -1.90 10.74
N ASP A 27 0.83 -2.95 11.38
CA ASP A 27 0.20 -2.82 12.68
C ASP A 27 1.27 -2.66 13.78
N PRO A 28 1.21 -1.59 14.60
CA PRO A 28 2.19 -1.34 15.64
C PRO A 28 2.21 -2.43 16.72
N ALA A 29 1.12 -3.19 16.91
CA ALA A 29 1.02 -4.22 17.92
C ALA A 29 1.53 -5.60 17.47
N THR A 30 1.65 -5.84 16.16
CA THR A 30 1.97 -7.18 15.61
C THR A 30 3.21 -7.20 14.73
N THR A 31 3.78 -6.04 14.40
CA THR A 31 4.98 -5.92 13.57
C THR A 31 6.18 -5.41 14.37
N SER A 32 7.34 -5.30 13.71
CA SER A 32 8.55 -4.79 14.35
C SER A 32 8.47 -3.34 14.83
N LEU A 33 7.40 -2.62 14.47
CA LEU A 33 7.10 -1.30 15.02
C LEU A 33 6.95 -1.31 16.54
N GLN A 34 6.56 -2.43 17.16
CA GLN A 34 6.51 -2.55 18.63
C GLN A 34 7.89 -2.40 19.29
N TRP A 35 8.99 -2.51 18.52
CA TRP A 35 10.35 -2.26 18.98
C TRP A 35 10.96 -1.00 18.34
N GLY A 36 10.14 -0.15 17.72
CA GLY A 36 10.60 1.08 17.07
C GLY A 36 11.33 0.86 15.75
N VAL A 37 11.19 -0.32 15.13
CA VAL A 37 11.86 -0.66 13.88
C VAL A 37 10.83 -0.81 12.76
N PRO A 38 10.85 0.04 11.70
CA PRO A 38 9.99 -0.16 10.54
C PRO A 38 10.24 -1.53 9.90
N PRO A 39 9.20 -2.36 9.68
CA PRO A 39 9.37 -3.63 8.99
C PRO A 39 9.69 -3.40 7.52
N GLU A 40 10.47 -4.28 6.89
CA GLU A 40 10.65 -4.22 5.44
C GLU A 40 9.29 -4.33 4.73
N PRO A 41 9.06 -3.62 3.61
CA PRO A 41 9.97 -2.71 2.89
C PRO A 41 9.86 -1.23 3.31
N TRP A 42 9.31 -0.95 4.50
CA TRP A 42 9.06 0.40 4.99
C TRP A 42 10.35 1.04 5.50
N ALA A 43 10.45 2.35 5.29
CA ALA A 43 11.52 3.18 5.84
C ALA A 43 10.95 4.30 6.71
N VAL A 44 11.75 4.83 7.62
CA VAL A 44 11.39 6.06 8.34
C VAL A 44 11.24 7.20 7.34
N ASN A 45 10.16 7.98 7.44
CA ASN A 45 10.03 9.20 6.67
C ASN A 45 11.02 10.25 7.21
N PRO A 46 11.97 10.76 6.41
CA PRO A 46 12.95 11.75 6.86
C PRO A 46 12.31 13.08 7.28
N PHE A 47 11.06 13.34 6.89
CA PHE A 47 10.29 14.53 7.28
C PHE A 47 9.37 14.28 8.48
N SER A 48 9.46 13.11 9.10
CA SER A 48 8.71 12.79 10.31
C SER A 48 9.21 13.65 11.49
N PRO A 49 8.32 14.28 12.27
CA PRO A 49 8.74 15.12 13.40
C PRO A 49 9.34 14.31 14.55
N ASN A 50 8.94 13.03 14.68
CA ASN A 50 9.50 12.08 15.64
C ASN A 50 9.97 10.80 14.95
N GLN A 51 10.75 10.00 15.67
CA GLN A 51 11.14 8.65 15.24
C GLN A 51 10.21 7.58 15.83
N PRO A 52 10.12 6.38 15.22
CA PRO A 52 9.45 5.26 15.86
C PRO A 52 10.17 4.87 17.16
N GLN A 53 9.43 4.64 18.25
CA GLN A 53 10.01 4.39 19.58
C GLN A 53 9.67 3.02 20.19
N GLY A 54 8.77 2.25 19.58
CA GLY A 54 8.36 0.96 20.16
C GLY A 54 7.61 1.11 21.48
N GLU A 55 6.75 2.11 21.57
CA GLU A 55 5.97 2.40 22.76
C GLU A 55 4.65 1.62 22.78
N GLU A 56 4.30 1.11 23.96
CA GLU A 56 2.98 0.52 24.22
C GLU A 56 1.88 1.58 24.06
N GLY A 57 0.85 1.27 23.26
CA GLY A 57 -0.22 2.22 22.96
C GLY A 57 0.04 3.11 21.74
N THR A 58 1.07 2.81 20.94
CA THR A 58 1.22 3.37 19.59
C THR A 58 -0.06 3.11 18.77
N LYS A 59 -0.65 4.14 18.16
CA LYS A 59 -1.92 4.05 17.42
C LYS A 59 -1.76 4.49 15.97
N PHE A 60 -2.38 3.76 15.06
CA PHE A 60 -2.56 4.22 13.68
C PHE A 60 -3.40 5.50 13.65
N VAL A 61 -2.98 6.47 12.83
CA VAL A 61 -3.70 7.75 12.65
C VAL A 61 -4.28 7.83 11.23
N ARG A 62 -3.45 7.59 10.22
CA ARG A 62 -3.84 7.69 8.82
C ARG A 62 -2.84 7.02 7.89
N ALA A 63 -3.31 6.69 6.69
CA ALA A 63 -2.52 6.31 5.54
C ALA A 63 -2.67 7.37 4.45
N ASN A 64 -1.59 7.65 3.73
CA ASN A 64 -1.58 8.56 2.59
C ASN A 64 -1.03 7.84 1.37
N ILE A 65 -1.70 7.94 0.22
CA ILE A 65 -1.11 7.61 -1.08
C ILE A 65 -0.52 8.89 -1.65
N LEU A 66 0.80 8.92 -1.82
CA LEU A 66 1.54 10.08 -2.30
C LEU A 66 1.49 10.13 -3.83
N VAL A 67 1.12 11.28 -4.39
CA VAL A 67 0.99 11.45 -5.85
C VAL A 67 1.91 12.55 -6.36
N ALA A 68 2.84 12.17 -7.25
CA ALA A 68 3.66 13.09 -8.05
C ALA A 68 3.56 12.65 -9.52
N GLY A 69 2.44 13.00 -10.16
CA GLY A 69 2.02 12.46 -11.46
C GLY A 69 1.31 11.10 -11.34
N TYR A 70 2.00 10.08 -10.82
CA TYR A 70 1.44 8.76 -10.50
C TYR A 70 1.47 8.52 -8.97
N GLY A 71 0.80 7.48 -8.46
CA GLY A 71 0.97 7.04 -7.07
C GLY A 71 2.39 6.51 -6.85
N GLN A 72 3.22 7.25 -6.11
CA GLN A 72 4.67 6.99 -5.93
C GLN A 72 5.03 6.41 -4.56
N GLY A 73 4.05 6.21 -3.68
CA GLY A 73 4.27 5.55 -2.41
C GLY A 73 3.10 5.64 -1.47
N VAL A 74 3.26 4.97 -0.34
CA VAL A 74 2.32 5.02 0.78
C VAL A 74 3.06 5.52 2.00
N MET A 75 2.44 6.43 2.76
CA MET A 75 2.94 6.89 4.04
C MET A 75 1.93 6.51 5.11
N CYS A 76 2.40 5.94 6.21
CA CYS A 76 1.59 5.60 7.38
C CYS A 76 2.00 6.50 8.53
N THR A 77 1.03 7.16 9.16
CA THR A 77 1.25 8.01 10.34
C THR A 77 0.71 7.31 11.58
N TYR A 78 1.50 7.35 12.65
CA TYR A 78 1.18 6.78 13.94
C TYR A 78 1.35 7.83 15.04
N ARG A 79 0.57 7.69 16.12
CA ARG A 79 0.65 8.52 17.31
C ARG A 79 1.29 7.74 18.45
N ILE A 80 2.20 8.39 19.15
CA ILE A 80 2.94 7.97 20.35
C ILE A 80 2.79 9.04 21.43
N SER A 81 3.30 8.81 22.64
CA SER A 81 3.18 9.78 23.76
C SER A 81 3.75 11.16 23.44
N VAL A 82 4.86 11.22 22.68
CA VAL A 82 5.56 12.46 22.34
C VAL A 82 5.04 13.15 21.06
N GLY A 83 4.02 12.59 20.40
CA GLY A 83 3.42 13.16 19.20
C GLY A 83 3.19 12.13 18.10
N GLU A 84 3.43 12.51 16.84
CA GLU A 84 3.25 11.60 15.70
C GLU A 84 4.58 11.29 15.02
N TYR A 85 4.68 10.09 14.45
CA TYR A 85 5.74 9.75 13.51
C TYR A 85 5.15 9.15 12.24
N SER A 86 5.94 9.10 11.17
CA SER A 86 5.54 8.46 9.93
C SER A 86 6.64 7.58 9.35
N ILE A 87 6.20 6.48 8.74
CA ILE A 87 7.00 5.62 7.88
C ILE A 87 6.43 5.69 6.47
N TRP A 88 7.25 5.41 5.48
CA TRP A 88 6.85 5.42 4.08
C TRP A 88 7.39 4.21 3.34
N TRP A 89 6.71 3.88 2.26
CA TRP A 89 7.17 2.91 1.30
C TRP A 89 7.01 3.50 -0.10
N LEU A 90 8.16 3.71 -0.75
CA LEU A 90 8.24 4.24 -2.11
C LEU A 90 7.93 3.11 -3.11
N VAL A 91 6.67 3.04 -3.52
CA VAL A 91 6.16 1.98 -4.39
C VAL A 91 5.06 2.51 -5.29
N ARG A 92 4.99 1.98 -6.52
CA ARG A 92 3.87 2.28 -7.41
C ARG A 92 2.59 1.76 -6.79
N THR A 93 1.71 2.69 -6.44
CA THR A 93 0.42 2.37 -5.80
C THR A 93 -0.70 2.78 -6.74
N LYS A 94 -1.72 1.93 -6.87
CA LYS A 94 -2.91 2.24 -7.65
C LYS A 94 -3.59 3.47 -7.05
N ILE A 95 -3.93 4.42 -7.92
CA ILE A 95 -4.71 5.59 -7.53
C ILE A 95 -6.14 5.14 -7.20
N PRO A 96 -6.73 5.54 -6.05
CA PRO A 96 -8.10 5.23 -5.71
C PRO A 96 -9.10 5.67 -6.79
N SER A 97 -10.20 4.92 -6.91
CA SER A 97 -11.31 5.30 -7.80
C SER A 97 -12.01 6.54 -7.24
N ASN A 98 -12.62 7.35 -8.11
CA ASN A 98 -13.49 8.45 -7.66
C ASN A 98 -14.74 7.97 -6.90
N THR A 99 -15.05 6.67 -6.98
CA THR A 99 -16.16 6.03 -6.25
C THR A 99 -15.74 5.43 -4.91
N ASP A 100 -14.46 5.48 -4.58
CA ASP A 100 -13.93 4.99 -3.31
C ASP A 100 -14.12 6.09 -2.24
N ASN A 101 -15.00 5.83 -1.26
CA ASN A 101 -15.34 6.80 -0.23
C ASN A 101 -14.35 6.79 0.96
N THR A 102 -13.48 5.78 1.04
CA THR A 102 -12.51 5.64 2.13
C THR A 102 -11.28 6.52 1.90
N TRP A 103 -10.95 6.79 0.63
CA TRP A 103 -9.80 7.62 0.24
C TRP A 103 -10.20 9.03 -0.19
N ILE A 104 -9.91 10.02 0.65
CA ILE A 104 -10.21 11.43 0.39
C ILE A 104 -9.07 12.06 -0.43
N ARG A 105 -9.41 12.65 -1.58
CA ARG A 105 -8.44 13.37 -2.43
C ARG A 105 -7.96 14.67 -1.75
N THR A 106 -6.66 14.90 -1.79
CA THR A 106 -5.98 16.09 -1.27
C THR A 106 -5.01 16.66 -2.32
N SER A 107 -4.38 17.80 -2.04
CA SER A 107 -3.37 18.39 -2.94
C SER A 107 -2.13 17.50 -3.13
N GLY A 108 -1.79 16.66 -2.14
CA GLY A 108 -0.62 15.76 -2.18
C GLY A 108 -0.91 14.32 -2.60
N GLY A 109 -2.16 13.99 -2.92
CA GLY A 109 -2.59 12.63 -3.24
C GLY A 109 -3.89 12.26 -2.55
N TYR A 110 -3.91 11.16 -1.80
CA TYR A 110 -5.11 10.65 -1.12
C TYR A 110 -4.81 10.34 0.34
N VAL A 111 -5.80 10.50 1.21
CA VAL A 111 -5.72 10.18 2.64
C VAL A 111 -6.86 9.28 3.07
N CYS A 112 -6.56 8.31 3.92
CA CYS A 112 -7.53 7.48 4.63
C CYS A 112 -7.23 7.52 6.13
N ALA A 113 -8.27 7.71 6.94
CA ALA A 113 -8.18 7.76 8.41
C ALA A 113 -9.27 6.92 9.10
N GLU A 114 -9.92 6.01 8.35
CA GLU A 114 -11.02 5.18 8.88
C GLU A 114 -10.54 4.05 9.80
N GLY A 115 -9.27 3.67 9.69
CA GLY A 115 -8.62 2.69 10.56
C GLY A 115 -7.63 1.82 9.80
N LEU A 116 -6.86 1.00 10.52
CA LEU A 116 -5.79 0.21 9.92
C LEU A 116 -6.32 -0.87 8.98
N ASN A 117 -7.49 -1.43 9.29
CA ASN A 117 -8.10 -2.52 8.52
C ASN A 117 -9.00 -1.99 7.40
N GLU A 118 -9.25 -0.69 7.36
CA GLU A 118 -10.13 -0.02 6.40
C GLU A 118 -9.29 0.65 5.30
N CYS A 119 -8.11 1.18 5.66
CA CYS A 119 -7.20 1.87 4.75
C CYS A 119 -6.39 0.93 3.86
N HIS A 120 -7.08 0.17 3.01
CA HIS A 120 -6.48 -0.71 2.02
C HIS A 120 -5.91 0.06 0.83
N PHE A 121 -4.71 -0.33 0.40
CA PHE A 121 -4.09 0.15 -0.83
C PHE A 121 -3.56 -1.02 -1.68
N TYR A 122 -3.41 -0.77 -2.98
CA TYR A 122 -2.99 -1.80 -3.93
C TYR A 122 -1.66 -1.41 -4.56
N VAL A 123 -0.64 -2.24 -4.31
CA VAL A 123 0.66 -2.09 -4.96
C VAL A 123 0.55 -2.59 -6.40
N ALA A 124 0.88 -1.73 -7.35
CA ALA A 124 0.94 -2.09 -8.75
C ALA A 124 2.21 -2.94 -8.97
N SER A 125 2.04 -4.25 -9.19
CA SER A 125 3.13 -5.09 -9.66
C SER A 125 3.64 -4.54 -11.00
N LYS A 126 4.96 -4.40 -11.14
CA LYS A 126 5.59 -4.09 -12.43
C LYS A 126 5.09 -5.12 -13.45
N PRO A 127 4.62 -4.74 -14.65
CA PRO A 127 4.55 -5.70 -15.74
C PRO A 127 5.98 -6.19 -15.97
N SER A 128 6.18 -7.51 -15.89
CA SER A 128 7.42 -8.21 -16.23
C SER A 128 7.81 -7.96 -17.68
#